data_AF-A0A2V7MQ93-F1
#
_entry.id   AF-A0A2V7MQ93-F1
#
_cell.length_a   1.000
_cell.length_b   1.000
_cell.length_c   1.000
_cell.angle_alpha   90.00
_cell.angle_beta   90.00
_cell.angle_gamma   90.00
#
_symmetry.space_group_name_H-M   'P 1'
#
loop_
_entity.id
_entity.type
_entity.pdbx_description
1 polymer ?
#
loop_
_entity_poly.entity_id
_entity_poly.type
_entity_poly.pdbx_seq_one_letter_code
_entity_poly.pdbx_strand_id
1 'polypeptide(L)'
;MISTGATRAVRIVHAALVAGLSLVGATFLFLLRALRLNFGFGAGLGRLFAVMALVVLAIALFFLRSRIPRRRSDQSPEEYWSAHESRDAAVILWTIVEGAGMVGWVGYLLTGSVAPGLIAVVSILSLILIRPSRIEGHG
;
A
#
# COMPACT_ATOMS: atom_id res chain seq x y z
N MET A 1 32.91 0.05 7.87
CA MET A 1 32.17 -0.22 6.62
C MET A 1 30.71 0.09 6.89
N ILE A 2 30.20 1.20 6.36
CA ILE A 2 28.76 1.51 6.45
C ILE A 2 28.07 0.54 5.49
N SER A 3 27.46 -0.50 6.02
CA SER A 3 26.50 -1.30 5.27
C SER A 3 25.46 -0.32 4.74
N THR A 4 25.24 -0.19 3.44
CA THR A 4 24.10 0.55 2.88
C THR A 4 22.90 -0.37 2.62
N GLY A 5 22.91 -1.53 3.28
CA GLY A 5 22.04 -2.66 2.96
C GLY A 5 20.62 -2.45 3.43
N ALA A 6 20.42 -1.94 4.65
CA ALA A 6 19.10 -1.84 5.25
C ALA A 6 18.24 -0.77 4.56
N THR A 7 18.80 0.42 4.35
CA THR A 7 18.08 1.51 3.65
C THR A 7 17.72 1.09 2.22
N ARG A 8 18.64 0.42 1.51
CA ARG A 8 18.39 -0.05 0.15
C ARG A 8 17.31 -1.14 0.13
N ALA A 9 17.38 -2.11 1.03
CA ALA A 9 16.40 -3.19 1.13
C ALA A 9 14.99 -2.63 1.37
N VAL A 10 14.84 -1.69 2.31
CA VAL A 10 13.56 -1.05 2.62
C VAL A 10 12.98 -0.32 1.40
N ARG A 11 13.81 0.40 0.64
CA ARG A 11 13.38 1.06 -0.60
C ARG A 11 12.95 0.06 -1.68
N ILE A 12 13.65 -1.07 -1.81
CA ILE A 12 13.28 -2.12 -2.76
C ILE A 12 11.94 -2.74 -2.37
N VAL A 13 11.75 -3.07 -1.10
CA VAL A 13 10.49 -3.65 -0.59
C VAL A 13 9.32 -2.69 -0.84
N HIS A 14 9.47 -1.41 -0.49
CA HIS A 14 8.43 -0.42 -0.73
C HIS A 14 8.11 -0.26 -2.22
N ALA A 15 9.14 -0.16 -3.07
CA ALA A 15 8.97 -0.06 -4.51
C ALA A 15 8.27 -1.30 -5.11
N ALA A 16 8.61 -2.49 -4.62
CA ALA A 16 7.97 -3.74 -5.06
C ALA A 16 6.48 -3.79 -4.69
N LEU A 17 6.11 -3.33 -3.50
CA LEU A 17 4.70 -3.25 -3.09
C LEU A 17 3.90 -2.27 -3.97
N VAL A 18 4.45 -1.07 -4.22
CA VAL A 18 3.81 -0.08 -5.10
C VAL A 18 3.68 -0.60 -6.52
N ALA A 19 4.76 -1.15 -7.08
CA ALA A 19 4.79 -1.65 -8.45
C ALA A 19 3.87 -2.86 -8.62
N GLY A 20 3.89 -3.82 -7.69
CA GLY A 20 3.04 -5.01 -7.70
C GLY A 20 1.56 -4.64 -7.67
N LEU A 21 1.15 -3.79 -6.73
CA LEU A 21 -0.24 -3.36 -6.63
C LEU A 21 -0.70 -2.58 -7.87
N SER A 22 0.18 -1.74 -8.42
CA SER A 22 -0.11 -0.98 -9.65
C SER A 22 -0.25 -1.90 -10.87
N LEU A 23 0.60 -2.92 -10.99
CA LEU A 23 0.57 -3.89 -12.07
C LEU A 23 -0.70 -4.75 -12.03
N VAL A 24 -1.11 -5.18 -10.83
CA VAL A 24 -2.39 -5.88 -10.64
C VAL A 24 -3.56 -5.01 -11.08
N GLY A 25 -3.59 -3.74 -10.64
CA GLY A 25 -4.61 -2.79 -11.05
C GLY A 25 -4.65 -2.57 -12.57
N ALA A 26 -3.49 -2.39 -13.20
CA ALA A 26 -3.38 -2.25 -14.65
C ALA A 26 -3.89 -3.49 -15.39
N THR A 27 -3.55 -4.69 -14.90
CA THR A 27 -4.03 -5.95 -15.46
C THR A 27 -5.55 -6.04 -15.36
N PHE A 28 -6.14 -5.76 -14.20
CA PHE A 28 -7.59 -5.85 -14.03
C PHE A 28 -8.34 -4.78 -14.84
N LEU A 29 -7.78 -3.58 -14.95
CA LEU A 29 -8.30 -2.54 -15.85
C LEU A 29 -8.28 -3.02 -17.30
N PHE A 30 -7.19 -3.62 -17.75
CA PHE A 30 -7.09 -4.18 -19.11
C PHE A 30 -8.13 -5.28 -19.34
N LEU A 31 -8.27 -6.23 -18.42
CA LEU A 31 -9.27 -7.31 -18.49
C LEU A 31 -10.71 -6.77 -18.61
N LEU A 32 -11.07 -5.78 -17.80
CA LEU A 32 -12.43 -5.22 -17.81
C LEU A 32 -12.69 -4.26 -18.97
N ARG A 33 -11.70 -3.46 -19.37
CA ARG A 33 -11.90 -2.37 -20.34
C ARG A 33 -11.55 -2.75 -21.76
N ALA A 34 -10.44 -3.46 -21.96
CA ALA A 34 -10.02 -3.90 -23.29
C ALA A 34 -10.72 -5.20 -23.70
N LEU A 35 -10.77 -6.19 -22.81
CA LEU A 35 -11.37 -7.50 -23.11
C LEU A 35 -12.86 -7.58 -22.74
N ARG A 36 -13.42 -6.54 -22.10
CA ARG A 36 -14.83 -6.45 -21.69
C ARG A 36 -15.30 -7.66 -20.87
N LEU A 37 -14.42 -8.24 -20.06
CA LEU A 37 -14.79 -9.33 -19.18
C LEU A 37 -15.82 -8.87 -18.15
N ASN A 38 -16.78 -9.74 -17.85
CA ASN A 38 -17.78 -9.52 -16.81
C ASN A 38 -17.99 -10.82 -16.04
N PHE A 39 -17.73 -10.79 -14.74
CA PHE A 39 -17.86 -11.94 -13.85
C PHE A 39 -19.26 -12.06 -13.22
N GLY A 40 -20.16 -11.11 -13.50
CA GLY A 40 -21.58 -11.21 -13.15
C GLY A 40 -21.92 -10.97 -11.67
N PHE A 41 -20.98 -10.52 -10.84
CA PHE A 41 -21.25 -10.22 -9.43
C PHE A 41 -22.00 -8.88 -9.28
N GLY A 42 -23.04 -8.88 -8.44
CA GLY A 42 -23.92 -7.73 -8.27
C GLY A 42 -23.33 -6.54 -7.50
N ALA A 43 -23.96 -5.36 -7.65
CA ALA A 43 -23.54 -4.11 -7.04
C ALA A 43 -23.52 -4.12 -5.49
N GLY A 44 -24.27 -5.02 -4.85
CA GLY A 44 -24.20 -5.23 -3.39
C GLY A 44 -22.81 -5.68 -2.95
N LEU A 45 -22.22 -6.63 -3.67
CA LEU A 45 -20.89 -7.14 -3.36
C LEU A 45 -19.82 -6.07 -3.62
N GLY A 46 -19.98 -5.24 -4.65
CA GLY A 46 -19.07 -4.14 -4.94
C GLY A 46 -19.02 -3.12 -3.79
N ARG A 47 -20.17 -2.82 -3.17
CA ARG A 47 -20.24 -1.96 -1.98
C ARG A 47 -19.56 -2.61 -0.77
N LEU A 48 -19.74 -3.91 -0.56
CA LEU A 48 -19.06 -4.62 0.51
C LEU A 48 -17.54 -4.54 0.37
N PHE A 49 -17.00 -4.83 -0.81
CA PHE A 49 -15.57 -4.70 -1.09
C PHE A 49 -15.07 -3.26 -0.87
N ALA A 50 -15.83 -2.26 -1.29
CA ALA A 50 -15.48 -0.86 -1.06
C ALA A 50 -15.39 -0.54 0.44
N VAL A 51 -16.41 -0.92 1.22
CA VAL A 51 -16.40 -0.69 2.67
C VAL A 51 -15.23 -1.42 3.34
N MET A 52 -14.98 -2.68 2.99
CA MET A 52 -13.86 -3.45 3.52
C MET A 52 -12.51 -2.80 3.20
N ALA A 53 -12.27 -2.45 1.93
CA ALA A 53 -11.03 -1.81 1.51
C ALA A 53 -10.84 -0.46 2.23
N LEU A 54 -11.90 0.34 2.35
CA LEU A 54 -11.86 1.63 3.03
C LEU A 54 -11.56 1.47 4.53
N VAL A 55 -12.18 0.51 5.20
CA VAL A 55 -11.95 0.24 6.63
C VAL A 55 -10.50 -0.21 6.86
N VAL A 56 -9.99 -1.15 6.06
CA VAL A 56 -8.59 -1.61 6.19
C VAL A 56 -7.62 -0.46 5.92
N LEU A 57 -7.86 0.35 4.90
CA LEU A 57 -7.03 1.52 4.59
C LEU A 57 -7.08 2.55 5.73
N ALA A 58 -8.26 2.84 6.28
CA ALA A 58 -8.42 3.75 7.40
C ALA A 58 -7.67 3.23 8.64
N ILE A 59 -7.78 1.94 8.96
CA ILE A 59 -7.03 1.33 10.07
C ILE A 59 -5.53 1.53 9.87
N ALA A 60 -5.01 1.26 8.67
CA ALA A 60 -3.60 1.45 8.38
C ALA A 60 -3.14 2.91 8.57
N LEU A 61 -3.86 3.85 7.95
CA LEU A 61 -3.43 5.25 7.92
C LEU A 61 -3.62 5.99 9.24
N PHE A 62 -4.67 5.67 10.02
CA PHE A 62 -4.99 6.37 11.26
C PHE A 62 -4.40 5.67 12.50
N PHE A 63 -4.27 4.35 12.51
CA PHE A 63 -3.81 3.61 13.70
C PHE A 63 -2.41 3.02 13.58
N LEU A 64 -2.00 2.53 12.40
CA LEU A 64 -0.68 1.92 12.24
C LEU A 64 0.40 2.95 11.93
N ARG A 65 0.06 4.01 11.19
CA ARG A 65 1.02 5.08 10.86
C ARG A 65 1.62 5.76 12.08
N SER A 66 0.84 5.96 13.15
CA SER A 66 1.31 6.59 14.39
C SER A 66 2.24 5.70 15.20
N ARG A 67 2.28 4.39 14.92
CA ARG A 67 3.15 3.42 15.60
C ARG A 67 4.56 3.35 15.04
N ILE A 68 4.84 4.00 13.91
CA ILE A 68 6.20 4.04 13.36
C ILE A 68 7.03 4.99 14.23
N PRO A 69 8.12 4.50 14.86
CA PRO A 69 9.01 5.36 15.64
C PRO A 69 9.54 6.52 14.80
N ARG A 70 9.69 7.69 15.39
CA ARG A 70 10.34 8.82 14.70
C ARG A 70 11.85 8.64 14.74
N ARG A 71 12.54 8.86 13.61
CA ARG A 71 14.00 8.93 13.57
C ARG A 71 14.49 10.05 14.49
N ARG A 72 15.51 9.76 15.30
CA ARG A 72 16.17 10.78 16.13
C ARG A 72 17.06 11.67 15.25
N SER A 73 17.26 12.93 15.63
CA SER A 73 18.02 13.90 14.80
C SER A 73 19.50 13.53 14.62
N ASP A 74 20.07 12.78 15.56
CA ASP A 74 21.45 12.27 15.56
C ASP A 74 21.62 10.94 14.83
N GLN A 75 20.51 10.25 14.51
CA GLN A 75 20.53 8.93 13.92
C GLN A 75 20.59 9.00 12.39
N SER A 76 21.54 8.31 11.75
CA SER A 76 21.58 8.21 10.29
C SER A 76 20.41 7.38 9.73
N PRO A 77 20.02 7.55 8.45
CA PRO A 77 18.97 6.71 7.85
C PRO A 77 19.26 5.21 7.91
N GLU A 78 20.54 4.82 7.78
CA GLU A 78 20.92 3.41 7.86
C GLU A 78 20.77 2.85 9.28
N GLU A 79 21.16 3.61 10.30
CA GLU A 79 20.94 3.24 11.70
C GLU A 79 19.46 3.17 12.05
N TYR A 80 18.63 4.00 11.42
CA TYR A 80 17.18 3.96 11.60
C TYR A 80 16.55 2.71 11.00
N TRP A 81 16.96 2.30 9.79
CA TRP A 81 16.42 1.12 9.11
C TRP A 81 17.04 -0.20 9.52
N SER A 82 18.21 -0.18 10.17
CA SER A 82 18.79 -1.38 10.78
C SER A 82 18.06 -1.78 12.07
N ALA A 83 17.38 -0.83 12.73
CA ALA A 83 16.51 -1.12 13.86
C ALA A 83 15.26 -1.90 13.43
N HIS A 84 15.08 -3.09 14.01
CA HIS A 84 13.94 -3.97 13.73
C HIS A 84 12.60 -3.26 13.97
N GLU A 85 12.47 -2.52 15.07
CA GLU A 85 11.23 -1.84 15.44
C GLU A 85 10.72 -0.89 14.34
N SER A 86 11.59 -0.03 13.81
CA SER A 86 11.25 0.92 12.75
C SER A 86 10.94 0.22 11.43
N ARG A 87 11.78 -0.74 11.03
CA ARG A 87 11.65 -1.45 9.77
C ARG A 87 10.38 -2.29 9.75
N ASP A 88 10.15 -3.08 10.79
CA ASP A 88 9.05 -4.04 10.83
C ASP A 88 7.71 -3.29 10.94
N ALA A 89 7.64 -2.21 11.74
CA ALA A 89 6.45 -1.36 11.79
C ALA A 89 6.12 -0.71 10.43
N ALA A 90 7.13 -0.26 9.68
CA ALA A 90 6.93 0.31 8.35
C ALA A 90 6.46 -0.75 7.33
N VAL A 91 7.06 -1.94 7.33
CA VAL A 91 6.66 -3.04 6.44
C VAL A 91 5.24 -3.51 6.73
N ILE A 92 4.86 -3.59 8.01
CA ILE A 92 3.49 -3.91 8.42
C ILE A 92 2.53 -2.84 7.88
N LEU A 93 2.82 -1.55 8.09
CA LEU A 93 1.98 -0.48 7.57
C LEU A 93 1.81 -0.61 6.05
N TRP A 94 2.91 -0.73 5.30
CA TRP A 94 2.86 -0.81 3.83
C TRP A 94 2.10 -2.03 3.34
N THR A 95 2.30 -3.19 3.96
CA THR A 95 1.59 -4.43 3.60
C THR A 95 0.08 -4.29 3.84
N ILE A 96 -0.35 -3.66 4.93
CA ILE A 96 -1.78 -3.47 5.19
C ILE A 96 -2.41 -2.45 4.22
N VAL A 97 -1.70 -1.38 3.86
CA VAL A 97 -2.16 -0.43 2.82
C VAL A 97 -2.25 -1.13 1.46
N GLU A 98 -1.26 -1.96 1.13
CA GLU A 98 -1.26 -2.77 -0.10
C GLU A 98 -2.46 -3.73 -0.11
N GLY A 99 -2.69 -4.45 0.97
CA GLY A 99 -3.82 -5.36 1.12
C GLY A 99 -5.17 -4.67 0.97
N ALA A 100 -5.34 -3.45 1.51
CA ALA A 100 -6.53 -2.64 1.27
C ALA A 100 -6.73 -2.35 -0.23
N GLY A 101 -5.64 -2.04 -0.94
CA GLY A 101 -5.65 -1.86 -2.38
C GLY A 101 -6.00 -3.13 -3.14
N MET A 102 -5.46 -4.27 -2.72
CA MET A 102 -5.76 -5.58 -3.33
C MET A 102 -7.24 -5.94 -3.19
N VAL A 103 -7.83 -5.73 -2.01
CA VAL A 103 -9.28 -5.92 -1.78
C VAL A 103 -10.09 -5.02 -2.71
N GLY A 104 -9.69 -3.76 -2.89
CA GLY A 104 -10.34 -2.84 -3.83
C GLY A 104 -10.22 -3.29 -5.29
N TRP A 105 -9.06 -3.75 -5.72
CA TRP A 105 -8.86 -4.25 -7.08
C TRP A 105 -9.64 -5.53 -7.37
N VAL A 106 -9.64 -6.49 -6.45
CA VAL A 106 -10.45 -7.72 -6.57
C VAL A 106 -11.94 -7.36 -6.61
N GLY A 107 -12.40 -6.45 -5.75
CA GLY A 107 -13.77 -5.97 -5.78
C GLY A 107 -14.16 -5.32 -7.10
N TYR A 108 -13.26 -4.52 -7.69
CA TYR A 108 -13.46 -3.94 -9.01
C TYR A 108 -13.51 -5.00 -10.10
N LEU A 109 -12.57 -5.95 -10.11
CA LEU A 109 -12.50 -7.04 -11.09
C LEU A 109 -13.79 -7.85 -11.11
N LEU A 110 -14.25 -8.31 -9.94
CA LEU A 110 -15.39 -9.21 -9.85
C LEU A 110 -16.72 -8.52 -10.19
N THR A 111 -16.87 -7.26 -9.80
CA THR A 111 -18.19 -6.58 -9.83
C THR A 111 -18.31 -5.51 -10.92
N GLY A 112 -17.20 -5.09 -11.53
CA GLY A 112 -17.13 -3.92 -12.41
C GLY A 112 -17.41 -2.58 -11.71
N SER A 113 -17.68 -2.58 -10.40
CA SER A 113 -18.04 -1.39 -9.65
C SER A 113 -16.84 -0.48 -9.43
N VAL A 114 -16.97 0.79 -9.82
CA VAL A 114 -15.89 1.78 -9.75
C VAL A 114 -15.47 2.08 -8.31
N ALA A 115 -16.39 2.01 -7.34
CA ALA A 115 -16.13 2.37 -5.94
C ALA A 115 -14.94 1.61 -5.29
N PRO A 116 -14.88 0.27 -5.27
CA PRO A 116 -13.72 -0.44 -4.73
C PRO A 116 -12.43 -0.16 -5.52
N GLY A 117 -12.52 0.06 -6.84
CA GLY A 117 -11.37 0.44 -7.67
C GLY A 117 -10.78 1.82 -7.31
N LEU A 118 -11.63 2.80 -7.00
CA LEU A 118 -11.17 4.12 -6.54
C LEU A 118 -10.40 4.01 -5.22
N ILE A 119 -10.87 3.18 -4.29
CA ILE A 119 -10.17 2.97 -3.02
C ILE A 119 -8.81 2.31 -3.27
N ALA A 120 -8.71 1.37 -4.22
CA ALA A 120 -7.43 0.79 -4.60
C ALA A 120 -6.43 1.83 -5.14
N VAL A 121 -6.91 2.77 -5.95
CA VAL A 121 -6.10 3.92 -6.40
C VAL A 121 -5.65 4.77 -5.21
N VAL A 122 -6.54 5.06 -4.26
CA VAL A 122 -6.19 5.80 -3.04
C VAL A 122 -5.15 5.05 -2.20
N SER A 123 -5.21 3.71 -2.13
CA SER A 123 -4.19 2.89 -1.48
C SER A 123 -2.82 3.02 -2.15
N ILE A 124 -2.76 2.99 -3.49
CA ILE A 124 -1.51 3.20 -4.24
C ILE A 124 -0.94 4.60 -3.94
N LEU A 125 -1.77 5.64 -4.02
CA LEU A 125 -1.36 7.01 -3.70
C LEU A 125 -0.88 7.10 -2.24
N SER A 126 -1.56 6.43 -1.32
CA SER A 126 -1.17 6.37 0.08
C SER A 126 0.21 5.74 0.25
N LEU A 127 0.49 4.60 -0.40
CA LEU A 127 1.83 3.99 -0.42
C LEU A 127 2.90 4.95 -0.93
N ILE A 128 2.64 5.66 -2.03
CA ILE A 128 3.57 6.66 -2.59
C ILE A 128 3.82 7.80 -1.57
N LEU A 129 2.78 8.23 -0.86
CA LEU A 129 2.88 9.30 0.12
C LEU A 129 3.64 8.89 1.40
N ILE A 130 3.61 7.60 1.77
CA ILE A 130 4.31 7.02 2.92
C ILE A 130 5.63 6.33 2.53
N ARG A 131 6.30 6.84 1.51
CA ARG A 131 7.61 6.36 1.05
C ARG A 131 8.68 6.44 2.16
N PRO A 132 9.73 5.57 2.11
CA PRO A 132 10.78 5.52 3.13
C PRO A 132 11.42 6.88 3.45
N SER A 133 11.74 7.67 2.42
CA SER A 133 12.38 8.99 2.61
C SER A 133 11.51 10.04 3.31
N ARG A 134 10.19 9.86 3.35
CA ARG A 134 9.30 10.73 4.15
C ARG A 134 9.19 10.27 5.59
N ILE A 135 9.30 8.97 5.84
CA ILE A 135 9.28 8.40 7.19
C ILE A 135 10.58 8.74 7.93
N GLU A 136 11.71 8.72 7.23
CA GLU A 136 13.01 9.15 7.75
C GLU A 136 13.01 10.61 8.24
N GLY A 137 12.09 11.45 7.75
CA GLY A 137 12.08 12.89 8.00
C GLY A 137 13.20 13.61 7.23
N HIS A 138 12.93 14.81 6.74
CA HIS A 138 13.99 15.70 6.28
C HIS A 138 14.86 16.02 7.50
N GLY A 139 16.14 15.61 7.46
CA GLY A 139 17.11 16.06 8.45
C GLY A 139 17.19 17.58 8.49
#